data_AF-A0A0X8VEA2-F1
#
_entry.id   AF-A0A0X8VEA2-F1
#
_cell.length_a   1.000
_cell.length_b   1.000
_cell.length_c   1.000
_cell.angle_alpha   90.00
_cell.angle_beta   90.00
_cell.angle_gamma   90.00
#
_symmetry.space_group_name_H-M   'P 1'
#
loop_
_entity.id
_entity.type
_entity.pdbx_description
1 polymer ?
#
loop_
_entity_poly.entity_id
_entity_poly.type
_entity_poly.pdbx_seq_one_letter_code
_entity_poly.pdbx_strand_id
1 'polypeptide(L)'
;MSNYQFTKDLKHGKVGEKWFHDFCIDKGIICINVGEDGFLGIESGIDFIVQYTDGTIAKFDVKFDSVMHRTGNMFIETYQDTGKKGWYYNSKSTCYCYIDEYNGVLWMYTKSTLEEYINSHKLNLRSITKKIDNREVTGILVNINKFSDWCIENNHNLIKYVRLLDIDDIDEVL
;
A
#
# COMPACT_ATOMS: atom_id res chain seq x y z
N MET A 1 -3.26 -5.11 -24.27
CA MET A 1 -3.70 -3.91 -23.52
C MET A 1 -2.76 -2.78 -23.88
N SER A 2 -3.27 -1.58 -24.13
CA SER A 2 -2.52 -0.45 -24.72
C SER A 2 -1.68 0.29 -23.68
N ASN A 3 -0.60 0.97 -24.13
CA ASN A 3 0.23 1.92 -23.36
C ASN A 3 -0.56 2.89 -22.45
N TYR A 4 -1.84 3.08 -22.74
CA TYR A 4 -2.74 3.95 -22.02
C TYR A 4 -3.10 3.45 -20.61
N GLN A 5 -3.28 2.14 -20.40
CA GLN A 5 -3.61 1.59 -19.07
C GLN A 5 -2.40 1.71 -18.12
N PHE A 6 -1.22 1.33 -18.60
CA PHE A 6 0.04 1.49 -17.86
C PHE A 6 0.30 2.96 -17.46
N THR A 7 0.06 3.89 -18.38
CA THR A 7 0.21 5.33 -18.10
C THR A 7 -0.79 5.82 -17.05
N LYS A 8 -2.01 5.25 -17.00
CA LYS A 8 -2.99 5.55 -15.95
C LYS A 8 -2.57 4.98 -14.60
N ASP A 9 -2.13 3.73 -14.56
CA ASP A 9 -1.70 3.07 -13.32
C ASP A 9 -0.50 3.80 -12.69
N LEU A 10 0.45 4.28 -13.51
CA LEU A 10 1.55 5.14 -13.05
C LEU A 10 1.07 6.49 -12.50
N LYS A 11 0.05 7.10 -13.11
CA LYS A 11 -0.53 8.35 -12.60
C LYS A 11 -1.22 8.13 -11.27
N HIS A 12 -1.94 7.03 -11.11
CA HIS A 12 -2.62 6.68 -9.87
C HIS A 12 -1.64 6.35 -8.74
N GLY A 13 -0.53 5.66 -9.04
CA GLY A 13 0.55 5.45 -8.08
C GLY A 13 1.08 6.76 -7.51
N LYS A 14 1.36 7.74 -8.37
CA LYS A 14 1.79 9.09 -7.97
C LYS A 14 0.76 9.84 -7.11
N VAL A 15 -0.53 9.62 -7.35
CA VAL A 15 -1.59 10.19 -6.50
C VAL A 15 -1.54 9.60 -5.09
N GLY A 16 -1.40 8.27 -4.99
CA GLY A 16 -1.23 7.59 -3.71
C GLY A 16 0.01 8.07 -2.95
N GLU A 17 1.16 8.11 -3.61
CA GLU A 17 2.42 8.63 -3.04
C GLU A 17 2.28 10.07 -2.55
N LYS A 18 1.65 10.95 -3.35
CA LYS A 18 1.41 12.34 -2.95
C LYS A 18 0.56 12.40 -1.68
N TRP A 19 -0.51 11.61 -1.60
CA TRP A 19 -1.38 11.64 -0.43
C TRP A 19 -0.68 11.11 0.83
N PHE A 20 0.12 10.05 0.72
CA PHE A 20 0.95 9.60 1.85
C PHE A 20 1.92 10.69 2.32
N HIS A 21 2.56 11.39 1.38
CA HIS A 21 3.45 12.51 1.69
C HIS A 21 2.73 13.67 2.37
N ASP A 22 1.56 14.08 1.87
CA ASP A 22 0.72 15.12 2.48
C ASP A 22 0.30 14.72 3.91
N PHE A 23 -0.13 13.46 4.09
CA PHE A 23 -0.44 12.91 5.41
C PHE A 23 0.74 13.04 6.39
N CYS A 24 1.96 12.74 5.94
CA CYS A 24 3.14 12.91 6.80
C CYS A 24 3.35 14.37 7.20
N ILE A 25 3.26 15.31 6.25
CA ILE A 25 3.40 16.75 6.52
C ILE A 25 2.35 17.20 7.55
N ASP A 26 1.09 16.83 7.37
CA ASP A 26 -0.01 17.20 8.27
C ASP A 26 0.18 16.66 9.69
N LYS A 27 0.93 15.56 9.84
CA LYS A 27 1.28 14.98 11.14
C LYS A 27 2.60 15.47 11.71
N GLY A 28 3.27 16.43 11.06
CA GLY A 28 4.58 16.92 11.47
C GLY A 28 5.68 15.86 11.36
N ILE A 29 5.48 14.88 10.48
CA ILE A 29 6.40 13.78 10.22
C ILE A 29 7.30 14.17 9.05
N ILE A 30 8.61 13.99 9.21
CA ILE A 30 9.56 14.21 8.13
C ILE A 30 9.41 13.07 7.13
N CYS A 31 9.14 13.39 5.86
CA CYS A 31 8.92 12.43 4.79
C CYS A 31 9.81 12.76 3.60
N ILE A 32 10.71 11.84 3.25
CA ILE A 32 11.66 11.99 2.15
C ILE A 32 11.30 10.99 1.06
N ASN A 33 10.90 11.48 -0.11
CA ASN A 33 10.70 10.64 -1.28
C ASN A 33 12.06 10.16 -1.80
N VAL A 34 12.23 8.85 -1.87
CA VAL A 34 13.44 8.18 -2.40
C VAL A 34 13.11 7.23 -3.54
N GLY A 35 11.84 7.15 -3.99
CA GLY A 35 11.40 6.16 -4.99
C GLY A 35 12.11 6.26 -6.34
N GLU A 36 12.60 7.45 -6.71
CA GLU A 36 13.38 7.67 -7.94
C GLU A 36 14.90 7.45 -7.74
N ASP A 37 15.38 7.25 -6.51
CA ASP A 37 16.78 6.93 -6.23
C ASP A 37 17.11 5.51 -6.69
N GLY A 38 18.25 5.31 -7.36
CA GLY A 38 18.62 4.01 -7.91
C GLY A 38 18.82 2.93 -6.84
N PHE A 39 19.47 3.26 -5.72
CA PHE A 39 19.88 2.28 -4.71
C PHE A 39 18.85 2.16 -3.57
N LEU A 40 18.44 3.30 -3.02
CA LEU A 40 17.47 3.37 -1.92
C LEU A 40 16.04 3.14 -2.42
N GLY A 41 15.70 3.63 -3.61
CA GLY A 41 14.36 3.52 -4.17
C GLY A 41 14.19 2.26 -5.00
N ILE A 42 14.63 2.32 -6.26
CA ILE A 42 14.36 1.33 -7.30
C ILE A 42 14.85 -0.07 -6.91
N GLU A 43 16.11 -0.21 -6.50
CA GLU A 43 16.69 -1.51 -6.14
C GLU A 43 16.13 -2.10 -4.83
N SER A 44 15.62 -1.24 -3.95
CA SER A 44 15.16 -1.65 -2.61
C SER A 44 13.64 -1.65 -2.46
N GLY A 45 12.90 -1.14 -3.44
CA GLY A 45 11.44 -1.02 -3.43
C GLY A 45 10.90 -0.12 -2.31
N ILE A 46 11.60 0.97 -2.00
CA ILE A 46 11.20 1.93 -0.96
C ILE A 46 10.80 3.23 -1.64
N ASP A 47 9.60 3.73 -1.35
CA ASP A 47 9.14 5.01 -1.90
C ASP A 47 9.52 6.17 -0.97
N PHE A 48 9.41 5.95 0.35
CA PHE A 48 9.65 6.99 1.34
C PHE A 48 10.49 6.51 2.53
N ILE A 49 11.36 7.41 3.00
CA ILE A 49 11.98 7.33 4.32
C ILE A 49 11.28 8.35 5.22
N VAL A 50 10.76 7.87 6.34
CA VAL A 50 9.92 8.62 7.26
C VAL A 50 10.60 8.70 8.61
N GLN A 51 10.63 9.90 9.22
CA GLN A 51 11.08 10.09 10.60
C GLN A 51 9.95 10.70 11.44
N TYR A 52 9.53 9.96 12.46
CA TYR A 52 8.52 10.36 13.44
C TYR A 52 9.09 11.33 14.47
N THR A 53 8.20 11.99 15.22
CA THR A 53 8.56 13.00 16.24
C THR A 53 9.37 12.44 17.40
N ASP A 54 9.27 11.14 17.66
CA ASP A 54 10.06 10.42 18.66
C ASP A 54 11.47 10.01 18.15
N GLY A 55 11.79 10.35 16.89
CA GLY A 55 13.04 10.00 16.23
C GLY A 55 13.04 8.65 15.52
N THR A 56 11.97 7.86 15.62
CA THR A 56 11.84 6.58 14.93
C THR A 56 11.90 6.77 13.42
N ILE A 57 12.69 5.93 12.73
CA ILE A 57 12.80 5.93 11.27
C ILE A 57 12.11 4.70 10.69
N ALA A 58 11.28 4.89 9.67
CA ALA A 58 10.59 3.82 8.95
C ALA A 58 10.77 3.97 7.44
N LYS A 59 10.79 2.83 6.74
CA LYS A 59 10.87 2.75 5.28
C LYS A 59 9.52 2.29 4.75
N PHE A 60 8.88 3.13 3.95
CA PHE A 60 7.56 2.88 3.41
C PHE A 60 7.59 2.53 1.93
N ASP A 61 6.75 1.57 1.57
CA ASP A 61 6.35 1.27 0.21
C ASP A 61 4.82 1.50 0.11
N VAL A 62 4.42 2.42 -0.78
CA VAL A 62 3.05 2.92 -0.92
C VAL A 62 2.36 2.19 -2.07
N LYS A 63 1.28 1.49 -1.75
CA LYS A 63 0.48 0.72 -2.69
C LYS A 63 -0.87 1.38 -2.89
N PHE A 64 -1.12 1.76 -4.14
CA PHE A 64 -2.42 2.23 -4.57
C PHE A 64 -3.20 1.06 -5.19
N ASP A 65 -4.43 0.83 -4.72
CA ASP A 65 -5.32 -0.21 -5.27
C ASP A 65 -6.69 0.37 -5.62
N SER A 66 -6.89 0.64 -6.91
CA SER A 66 -8.13 1.23 -7.44
C SER A 66 -9.36 0.33 -7.26
N VAL A 67 -9.22 -0.95 -6.93
CA VAL A 67 -10.35 -1.87 -6.76
C VAL A 67 -10.60 -2.27 -5.31
N MET A 68 -9.76 -1.81 -4.38
CA MET A 68 -9.89 -2.08 -2.96
C MET A 68 -11.25 -1.62 -2.41
N HIS A 69 -11.74 -0.44 -2.81
CA HIS A 69 -13.05 0.08 -2.37
C HIS A 69 -14.23 -0.85 -2.69
N ARG A 70 -14.14 -1.64 -3.77
CA ARG A 70 -15.21 -2.55 -4.18
C ARG A 70 -15.10 -3.92 -3.55
N THR A 71 -13.87 -4.36 -3.30
CA THR A 71 -13.60 -5.76 -2.94
C THR A 71 -13.26 -5.92 -1.47
N GLY A 72 -12.87 -4.85 -0.79
CA GLY A 72 -12.30 -4.86 0.55
C GLY A 72 -10.98 -5.64 0.63
N ASN A 73 -10.34 -5.96 -0.50
CA ASN A 73 -9.12 -6.76 -0.54
C ASN A 73 -7.94 -5.93 -1.01
N MET A 74 -6.82 -6.09 -0.31
CA MET A 74 -5.49 -5.74 -0.80
C MET A 74 -4.96 -6.87 -1.67
N PHE A 75 -4.44 -6.53 -2.85
CA PHE A 75 -3.71 -7.50 -3.67
C PHE A 75 -2.22 -7.50 -3.32
N ILE A 76 -1.77 -8.56 -2.63
CA ILE A 76 -0.38 -8.75 -2.21
C ILE A 76 0.38 -9.52 -3.29
N GLU A 77 1.23 -8.85 -4.06
CA GLU A 77 1.94 -9.46 -5.18
C GLU A 77 3.09 -10.37 -4.72
N THR A 78 2.99 -11.65 -5.02
CA THR A 78 3.98 -12.65 -4.61
C THR A 78 4.93 -13.01 -5.74
N TYR A 79 4.45 -13.12 -6.98
CA TYR A 79 5.28 -13.51 -8.13
C TYR A 79 4.88 -12.80 -9.43
N GLN A 80 5.85 -12.63 -10.32
CA GLN A 80 5.71 -12.14 -11.68
C GLN A 80 6.31 -13.16 -12.66
N ASP A 81 5.69 -13.29 -13.83
CA ASP A 81 6.07 -14.21 -14.90
C ASP A 81 6.41 -15.61 -14.36
N THR A 82 7.21 -16.41 -15.07
CA THR A 82 7.62 -17.77 -14.63
C THR A 82 8.56 -17.74 -13.40
N GLY A 83 8.06 -17.30 -12.25
CA GLY A 83 8.67 -17.46 -10.92
C GLY A 83 9.51 -16.29 -10.41
N LYS A 84 9.52 -15.12 -11.06
CA LYS A 84 10.20 -13.95 -10.48
C LYS A 84 9.44 -13.51 -9.24
N LYS A 85 10.15 -13.15 -8.18
CA LYS A 85 9.54 -12.66 -6.93
C LYS A 85 8.89 -11.29 -7.16
N GLY A 86 7.68 -11.11 -6.64
CA GLY A 86 6.98 -9.83 -6.59
C GLY A 86 7.45 -8.96 -5.43
N TRP A 87 6.83 -7.79 -5.28
CA TRP A 87 7.25 -6.80 -4.28
C TRP A 87 7.15 -7.31 -2.84
N TYR A 88 6.22 -8.23 -2.54
CA TYR A 88 6.08 -8.79 -1.20
C TYR A 88 7.39 -9.38 -0.68
N TYR A 89 8.13 -10.08 -1.55
CA TYR A 89 9.41 -10.69 -1.21
C TYR A 89 10.62 -9.77 -1.46
N ASN A 90 10.57 -8.91 -2.47
CA ASN A 90 11.75 -8.12 -2.87
C ASN A 90 11.87 -6.78 -2.13
N SER A 91 10.76 -6.18 -1.69
CA SER A 91 10.81 -4.89 -1.02
C SER A 91 11.56 -4.99 0.31
N LYS A 92 12.49 -4.05 0.52
CA LYS A 92 13.23 -3.84 1.77
C LYS A 92 12.55 -2.81 2.68
N SER A 93 11.32 -2.40 2.35
CA SER A 93 10.49 -1.58 3.22
C SER A 93 10.19 -2.32 4.54
N THR A 94 10.06 -1.56 5.61
CA THR A 94 9.64 -2.08 6.92
C THR A 94 8.14 -1.94 7.11
N CYS A 95 7.53 -1.00 6.38
CA CYS A 95 6.13 -0.65 6.46
C CYS A 95 5.53 -0.56 5.05
N TYR A 96 4.25 -0.87 4.96
CA TYR A 96 3.46 -0.63 3.77
C TYR A 96 2.36 0.39 4.07
N CYS A 97 2.02 1.19 3.09
CA CYS A 97 0.82 2.01 3.09
C CYS A 97 -0.11 1.55 1.96
N TYR A 98 -1.32 1.11 2.27
CA TYR A 98 -2.35 0.81 1.27
C TYR A 98 -3.38 1.92 1.23
N ILE A 99 -3.67 2.39 0.01
CA ILE A 99 -4.51 3.56 -0.22
C ILE A 99 -5.78 3.17 -0.97
N ASP A 100 -6.92 3.48 -0.33
CA ASP A 100 -8.25 3.48 -0.92
C ASP A 100 -8.69 4.95 -1.13
N GLU A 101 -8.38 5.47 -2.32
CA GLU A 101 -8.72 6.84 -2.72
C GLU A 101 -10.22 7.10 -2.77
N TYR A 102 -11.01 6.12 -3.22
CA TYR A 102 -12.45 6.31 -3.35
C TYR A 102 -13.11 6.54 -2.00
N ASN A 103 -12.70 5.81 -0.96
CA ASN A 103 -13.22 5.97 0.39
C ASN A 103 -12.41 6.95 1.25
N GLY A 104 -11.36 7.57 0.70
CA GLY A 104 -10.50 8.46 1.48
C GLY A 104 -9.80 7.77 2.65
N VAL A 105 -9.45 6.48 2.53
CA VAL A 105 -8.75 5.74 3.59
C VAL A 105 -7.32 5.37 3.21
N LEU A 106 -6.38 5.59 4.13
CA LEU A 106 -5.05 5.00 4.08
C LEU A 106 -4.85 4.06 5.27
N TRP A 107 -4.22 2.92 4.98
CA TRP A 107 -3.91 1.86 5.94
C TRP A 107 -2.41 1.71 6.03
N MET A 108 -1.83 1.77 7.22
CA MET A 108 -0.39 1.57 7.43
C MET A 108 -0.16 0.43 8.41
N TYR A 109 0.77 -0.44 8.06
CA TYR A 109 1.13 -1.61 8.85
C TYR A 109 2.56 -2.04 8.54
N THR A 110 3.15 -2.84 9.42
CA THR A 110 4.50 -3.34 9.22
C THR A 110 4.50 -4.55 8.29
N LYS A 111 5.61 -4.77 7.59
CA LYS A 111 5.83 -5.97 6.78
C LYS A 111 5.74 -7.24 7.64
N SER A 112 6.31 -7.22 8.85
CA SER A 112 6.27 -8.38 9.76
C SER A 112 4.85 -8.77 10.16
N THR A 113 3.99 -7.79 10.45
CA THR A 113 2.58 -8.06 10.80
C THR A 113 1.80 -8.65 9.61
N LEU A 114 2.04 -8.15 8.40
CA LEU A 114 1.44 -8.74 7.19
C LEU A 114 1.93 -10.18 6.97
N GLU A 115 3.24 -10.43 7.13
CA GLU A 115 3.83 -11.76 6.99
C GLU A 115 3.24 -12.76 8.00
N GLU A 116 3.06 -12.35 9.25
CA GLU A 116 2.45 -13.16 10.30
C GLU A 116 0.98 -13.51 9.98
N TYR A 117 0.21 -12.52 9.52
CA TYR A 117 -1.17 -12.75 9.09
C TYR A 117 -1.25 -13.73 7.92
N ILE A 118 -0.43 -13.53 6.87
CA ILE A 118 -0.40 -14.41 5.71
C ILE A 118 0.00 -15.83 6.11
N ASN A 119 1.01 -15.99 6.97
CA ASN A 119 1.48 -17.30 7.41
C ASN A 119 0.43 -18.05 8.24
N SER A 120 -0.27 -17.36 9.14
CA SER A 120 -1.32 -17.95 9.97
C SER A 120 -2.59 -18.29 9.17
N HIS A 121 -2.86 -17.60 8.05
CA HIS A 121 -4.06 -17.76 7.25
C HIS A 121 -3.82 -18.40 5.86
N LYS A 122 -2.62 -18.89 5.58
CA LYS A 122 -2.18 -19.33 4.24
C LYS A 122 -3.13 -20.30 3.52
N LEU A 123 -3.86 -21.15 4.27
CA LEU A 123 -4.80 -22.12 3.70
C LEU A 123 -6.15 -21.50 3.30
N ASN A 124 -6.49 -20.35 3.87
CA ASN A 124 -7.78 -19.66 3.69
C ASN A 124 -7.68 -18.47 2.74
N LEU A 125 -6.47 -17.96 2.50
CA LEU A 125 -6.25 -16.84 1.60
C LEU A 125 -6.31 -17.29 0.15
N ARG A 126 -7.08 -16.57 -0.66
CA ARG A 126 -7.21 -16.84 -2.09
C ARG A 126 -6.01 -16.29 -2.84
N SER A 127 -5.36 -17.13 -3.62
CA SER A 127 -4.40 -16.72 -4.64
C SER A 127 -5.08 -16.49 -5.98
N ILE A 128 -4.66 -15.45 -6.70
CA ILE A 128 -5.11 -15.17 -8.06
C ILE A 128 -3.92 -14.81 -8.94
N THR A 129 -4.02 -15.18 -10.22
CA THR A 129 -3.10 -14.73 -11.26
C THR A 129 -3.84 -13.82 -12.22
N LYS A 130 -3.28 -12.65 -12.50
CA LYS A 130 -3.81 -11.65 -13.43
C LYS A 130 -2.77 -11.39 -14.51
N LYS A 131 -3.23 -11.09 -15.73
CA LYS A 131 -2.33 -10.60 -16.79
C LYS A 131 -2.30 -9.07 -16.76
N ILE A 132 -1.15 -8.50 -16.44
CA ILE A 132 -0.90 -7.05 -16.38
C ILE A 132 0.23 -6.75 -17.35
N ASP A 133 -0.02 -5.92 -18.37
CA ASP A 133 0.99 -5.50 -19.36
C ASP A 133 1.83 -6.63 -19.96
N ASN A 134 1.14 -7.67 -20.43
CA ASN A 134 1.72 -8.91 -20.98
C ASN A 134 2.54 -9.76 -19.99
N ARG A 135 2.57 -9.39 -18.72
CA ARG A 135 3.16 -10.19 -17.64
C ARG A 135 2.07 -10.91 -16.87
N GLU A 136 2.39 -12.09 -16.36
CA GLU A 136 1.52 -12.77 -15.41
C GLU A 136 1.92 -12.38 -14.00
N VAL A 137 0.99 -11.84 -13.24
CA VAL A 137 1.22 -11.38 -11.87
C VAL A 137 0.35 -12.21 -10.94
N THR A 138 0.99 -12.96 -10.05
CA THR A 138 0.33 -13.78 -9.04
C THR A 138 0.41 -13.10 -7.70
N GLY A 139 -0.70 -13.10 -6.98
CA GLY A 139 -0.76 -12.50 -5.65
C GLY A 139 -1.90 -13.06 -4.80
N ILE A 140 -1.83 -12.74 -3.52
CA ILE A 140 -2.76 -13.18 -2.49
C ILE A 140 -3.73 -12.04 -2.19
N LEU A 141 -5.02 -12.36 -2.08
CA LEU A 141 -6.03 -11.40 -1.64
C LEU A 141 -6.13 -11.41 -0.12
N VAL A 142 -5.79 -10.27 0.50
CA VAL A 142 -5.93 -10.04 1.94
C VAL A 142 -7.10 -9.09 2.17
N ASN A 143 -8.14 -9.54 2.85
CA ASN A 143 -9.26 -8.66 3.20
C ASN A 143 -8.82 -7.68 4.30
N ILE A 144 -8.87 -6.37 4.03
CA ILE A 144 -8.32 -5.36 4.94
C ILE A 144 -9.05 -5.31 6.28
N ASN A 145 -10.37 -5.51 6.28
CA ASN A 145 -11.14 -5.46 7.53
C ASN A 145 -10.81 -6.68 8.40
N LYS A 146 -10.76 -7.89 7.82
CA LYS A 146 -10.33 -9.08 8.56
C LYS A 146 -8.89 -8.98 9.06
N PHE A 147 -8.00 -8.39 8.28
CA PHE A 147 -6.63 -8.16 8.70
C PHE A 147 -6.57 -7.13 9.85
N SER A 148 -7.35 -6.05 9.76
CA SER A 148 -7.48 -5.06 10.83
C SER A 148 -8.01 -5.67 12.12
N ASP A 149 -9.07 -6.47 12.05
CA ASP A 149 -9.66 -7.16 13.21
C ASP A 149 -8.62 -8.11 13.84
N TRP A 150 -7.93 -8.90 13.02
CA TRP A 150 -6.86 -9.78 13.49
C TRP A 150 -5.70 -9.02 14.15
N CYS A 151 -5.30 -7.87 13.60
CA CYS A 151 -4.27 -7.03 14.22
C CYS A 151 -4.69 -6.59 15.63
N ILE A 152 -5.95 -6.19 15.82
CA ILE A 152 -6.48 -5.82 17.13
C ILE A 152 -6.44 -7.02 18.09
N GLU A 153 -6.91 -8.19 17.65
CA GLU A 153 -6.94 -9.42 18.46
C GLU A 153 -5.55 -9.91 18.87
N ASN A 154 -4.52 -9.64 18.06
CA ASN A 154 -3.15 -10.11 18.27
C ASN A 154 -2.19 -8.98 18.71
N ASN A 155 -2.74 -7.84 19.15
CA ASN A 155 -1.97 -6.70 19.69
C ASN A 155 -0.90 -6.16 18.72
N HIS A 156 -1.22 -6.14 17.43
CA HIS A 156 -0.44 -5.45 16.40
C HIS A 156 -1.00 -4.04 16.14
N ASN A 157 -0.08 -3.13 15.83
CA ASN A 157 -0.44 -1.78 15.42
C ASN A 157 -0.72 -1.75 13.91
N LEU A 158 -1.98 -1.48 13.56
CA LEU A 158 -2.39 -1.11 12.21
C LEU A 158 -3.09 0.25 12.30
N ILE A 159 -2.59 1.21 11.53
CA ILE A 159 -3.11 2.57 11.52
C ILE A 159 -4.09 2.68 10.37
N LYS A 160 -5.31 3.10 10.67
CA LYS A 160 -6.31 3.53 9.71
C LYS A 160 -6.46 5.04 9.82
N TYR A 161 -6.17 5.76 8.75
CA TYR A 161 -6.47 7.19 8.66
C TYR A 161 -7.51 7.41 7.58
N VAL A 162 -8.58 8.10 7.96
CA VAL A 162 -9.63 8.53 7.05
C VAL A 162 -9.41 10.02 6.81
N ARG A 163 -9.18 10.38 5.55
CA ARG A 163 -9.19 11.79 5.13
C ARG A 163 -10.60 12.30 5.38
N LEU A 164 -10.74 13.18 6.35
CA LEU A 164 -11.97 13.93 6.54
C LEU A 164 -12.14 14.79 5.28
N LEU A 165 -13.34 14.76 4.68
CA LEU A 165 -13.71 15.73 3.67
C LEU A 165 -13.60 17.12 4.32
N ASP A 166 -12.91 18.04 3.67
CA ASP A 166 -13.00 19.45 4.06
C ASP A 166 -14.48 19.84 3.95
N ILE A 167 -15.03 20.40 5.03
CA ILE A 167 -16.43 20.84 5.10
C ILE A 167 -16.76 21.82 3.96
N ASP A 168 -15.74 22.50 3.43
CA ASP A 168 -15.85 23.45 2.32
C ASP A 168 -16.24 22.78 0.99
N ASP A 169 -16.07 21.46 0.83
CA ASP A 169 -16.53 20.70 -0.35
C ASP A 169 -17.99 20.21 -0.22
N ILE A 170 -18.65 20.44 0.93
CA ILE A 170 -20.05 20.02 1.17
C ILE A 170 -21.06 21.06 0.66
N ASP A 171 -20.62 22.30 0.39
CA ASP A 171 -21.52 23.40 0.01
C ASP A 171 -21.89 23.43 -1.49
N GLU A 172 -21.39 22.53 -2.34
CA GLU A 172 -21.82 22.42 -3.75
C GLU A 172 -22.97 21.42 -3.98
N VAL A 173 -23.48 20.77 -2.93
CA VAL A 173 -24.59 19.79 -3.04
C VAL A 173 -25.70 20.08 -2.02
N LEU A 174 -26.29 21.28 -2.09
CA LEU A 174 -27.66 21.54 -1.63
C LEU A 174 -28.42 22.45 -2.59
#